data_AF-A0A2H0W8X1-F1
#
_entry.id   AF-A0A2H0W8X1-F1
#
_cell.length_a   1.000
_cell.length_b   1.000
_cell.length_c   1.000
_cell.angle_alpha   90.00
_cell.angle_beta   90.00
_cell.angle_gamma   90.00
#
_symmetry.space_group_name_H-M   'P 1'
#
loop_
_entity.id
_entity.type
_entity.pdbx_description
1 polymer ?
#
loop_
_entity_poly.entity_id
_entity_poly.type
_entity_poly.pdbx_seq_one_letter_code
_entity_poly.pdbx_strand_id
1 'polypeptide(L)'
;MAQGLISLFLLLTGSLLKPRELISPVPERLIGGSLIESKEEILAFQSLDLGDRDENEYLNEVFSKNILLALDYLGFEFVLEPGEVFAFHENVLPEINDLGIGVKTMKSHFIASEGYCSSGYLYGDGVCHLASFLYWAASEAGLETLGLTAHGFQPIPGVPEKYMIAVKYSPLDLSSAKQNLYLVNNLDYSIRFVFKIKGDDLELKVVRKNGYYVKNRKSASRQYW
;
A
#
# COMPACT_ATOMS: atom_id res chain seq x y z
N MET A 1 25.78 -0.50 -21.92
CA MET A 1 24.99 0.26 -20.93
C MET A 1 23.62 0.52 -21.53
N ALA A 2 22.65 -0.34 -21.22
CA ALA A 2 21.29 -0.22 -21.77
C ALA A 2 20.50 0.76 -20.90
N GLN A 3 20.21 1.94 -21.43
CA GLN A 3 19.24 2.87 -20.85
C GLN A 3 17.84 2.29 -21.11
N GLY A 4 17.30 1.59 -20.12
CA GLY A 4 15.89 1.22 -20.11
C GLY A 4 15.06 2.46 -19.88
N LEU A 5 14.49 3.02 -20.95
CA LEU A 5 13.45 4.03 -20.88
C LEU A 5 12.24 3.42 -20.15
N ILE A 6 12.05 3.79 -18.88
CA ILE A 6 10.79 3.59 -18.17
C ILE A 6 9.78 4.44 -18.91
N SER A 7 9.01 3.80 -19.79
CA SER A 7 7.92 4.42 -20.53
C SER A 7 6.76 4.60 -19.57
N LEU A 8 6.85 5.62 -18.71
CA LEU A 8 5.72 6.10 -17.92
C LEU A 8 4.77 6.77 -18.92
N PHE A 9 3.86 5.97 -19.50
CA PHE A 9 2.80 6.44 -20.38
C PHE A 9 1.79 7.24 -19.53
N LEU A 10 2.13 8.50 -19.28
CA LEU A 10 1.18 9.53 -18.88
C LEU A 10 0.23 9.79 -20.06
N LEU A 11 -0.83 8.99 -20.15
CA LEU A 11 -2.02 9.32 -20.92
C LEU A 11 -2.72 10.50 -20.22
N LEU A 12 -2.18 11.69 -20.42
CA LEU A 12 -2.87 12.96 -20.23
C LEU A 12 -3.97 13.07 -21.30
N THR A 13 -5.02 12.27 -21.17
CA THR A 13 -6.27 12.55 -21.88
C THR A 13 -6.90 13.75 -21.20
N GLY A 14 -6.76 14.91 -21.84
CA GLY A 14 -7.40 16.15 -21.44
C GLY A 14 -8.92 15.96 -21.40
N SER A 15 -9.41 15.54 -20.24
CA SER A 15 -10.82 15.54 -19.92
C SER A 15 -11.20 16.96 -19.56
N LEU A 16 -11.83 17.66 -20.51
CA LEU A 16 -12.55 18.91 -20.26
C LEU A 16 -13.40 18.74 -19.00
N LEU A 17 -13.01 19.44 -17.94
CA LEU A 17 -13.76 19.54 -16.69
C LEU A 17 -15.15 20.08 -17.00
N LYS A 18 -16.16 19.21 -17.02
CA LYS A 18 -17.56 19.64 -16.93
C LYS A 18 -17.75 20.33 -15.58
N PRO A 19 -18.46 21.47 -15.52
CA PRO A 19 -18.75 22.15 -14.27
C PRO A 19 -19.45 21.20 -13.30
N ARG A 20 -18.88 21.09 -12.09
CA ARG A 20 -19.38 20.26 -10.99
C ARG A 20 -20.65 20.91 -10.47
N GLU A 21 -21.81 20.32 -10.75
CA GLU A 21 -23.06 20.77 -10.13
C GLU A 21 -22.95 20.57 -8.61
N LEU A 22 -23.12 21.66 -7.86
CA LEU A 22 -23.16 21.69 -6.40
C LEU A 22 -24.45 21.02 -5.93
N ILE A 23 -24.39 19.70 -5.73
CA ILE A 23 -25.46 18.97 -5.06
C ILE A 23 -25.31 19.25 -3.57
N SER A 24 -26.22 20.06 -3.02
CA SER A 24 -26.35 20.33 -1.59
C SER A 24 -26.44 19.02 -0.79
N PRO A 25 -25.82 18.93 0.40
CA PRO A 25 -26.02 17.77 1.28
C PRO A 25 -27.49 17.70 1.70
N VAL A 26 -28.18 16.67 1.23
CA VAL A 26 -29.55 16.35 1.68
C VAL A 26 -29.46 15.91 3.15
N PRO A 27 -30.21 16.50 4.08
CA PRO A 27 -30.22 16.07 5.47
C PRO A 27 -30.83 14.68 5.56
N GLU A 28 -30.04 13.75 6.10
CA GLU A 28 -30.39 12.35 6.24
C GLU A 28 -31.41 12.18 7.38
N ARG A 29 -32.70 12.10 7.01
CA ARG A 29 -33.75 11.59 7.90
C ARG A 29 -33.60 10.07 8.01
N LEU A 30 -33.09 9.64 9.15
CA LEU A 30 -33.13 8.26 9.63
C LEU A 30 -34.58 7.76 9.69
N ILE A 31 -35.00 6.93 8.74
CA ILE A 31 -36.22 6.11 8.87
C ILE A 31 -35.94 4.69 8.34
N GLY A 32 -35.70 3.75 9.27
CA GLY A 32 -36.06 2.33 9.11
C GLY A 32 -35.28 1.49 8.08
N GLY A 33 -34.03 1.83 7.76
CA GLY A 33 -33.20 1.09 6.82
C GLY A 33 -32.38 -0.02 7.48
N SER A 34 -32.62 -1.27 7.09
CA SER A 34 -31.69 -2.39 7.29
C SER A 34 -30.26 -1.95 7.01
N LEU A 35 -29.34 -2.17 7.96
CA LEU A 35 -27.90 -1.97 7.77
C LEU A 35 -27.50 -2.77 6.52
N ILE A 36 -27.22 -2.08 5.42
CA ILE A 36 -26.64 -2.69 4.24
C ILE A 36 -25.18 -2.90 4.60
N GLU A 37 -24.83 -4.13 4.96
CA GLU A 37 -23.45 -4.54 5.12
C GLU A 37 -22.76 -4.33 3.77
N SER A 38 -21.92 -3.30 3.68
CA SER A 38 -21.15 -3.03 2.47
C SER A 38 -20.10 -4.14 2.35
N LYS A 39 -20.37 -5.14 1.52
CA LYS A 39 -19.43 -6.23 1.24
C LYS A 39 -18.18 -5.64 0.58
N GLU A 40 -17.08 -5.54 1.33
CA GLU A 40 -15.78 -5.16 0.78
C GLU A 40 -15.40 -6.14 -0.34
N GLU A 41 -14.98 -5.60 -1.49
CA GLU A 41 -14.44 -6.39 -2.59
C GLU A 41 -12.94 -6.57 -2.34
N ILE A 42 -12.50 -7.82 -2.17
CA ILE A 42 -11.09 -8.17 -1.97
C ILE A 42 -10.44 -8.25 -3.35
N LEU A 43 -9.46 -7.39 -3.60
CA LEU A 43 -8.70 -7.33 -4.85
C LEU A 43 -7.48 -8.26 -4.79
N ALA A 44 -6.84 -8.35 -3.62
CA ALA A 44 -5.75 -9.29 -3.35
C ALA A 44 -5.75 -9.72 -1.88
N PHE A 45 -5.24 -10.92 -1.63
CA PHE A 45 -4.99 -11.45 -0.30
C PHE A 45 -3.66 -12.17 -0.29
N GLN A 46 -2.79 -11.81 0.65
CA GLN A 46 -1.50 -12.47 0.85
C GLN A 46 -1.24 -12.75 2.32
N SER A 47 -0.40 -13.74 2.60
CA SER A 47 0.05 -14.08 3.95
C SER A 47 1.57 -14.23 3.99
N LEU A 48 2.16 -13.84 5.11
CA LEU A 48 3.59 -13.91 5.37
C LEU A 48 3.79 -14.54 6.76
N ASP A 49 4.46 -15.69 6.81
CA ASP A 49 4.82 -16.34 8.08
C ASP A 49 5.95 -15.53 8.75
N LEU A 50 5.76 -15.01 9.96
CA LEU A 50 6.77 -14.23 10.68
C LEU A 50 7.80 -15.10 11.42
N GLY A 51 7.51 -16.38 11.62
CA GLY A 51 8.35 -17.34 12.35
C GLY A 51 9.41 -18.03 11.48
N ASP A 52 9.22 -18.09 10.16
CA ASP A 52 10.13 -18.77 9.22
C ASP A 52 10.73 -17.80 8.19
N ARG A 53 11.63 -16.91 8.62
CA ARG A 53 12.25 -15.87 7.78
C ARG A 53 13.74 -16.11 7.50
N ASP A 54 14.39 -16.90 8.33
CA ASP A 54 15.79 -17.32 8.32
C ASP A 54 15.94 -18.66 9.04
N GLU A 55 17.02 -19.39 8.76
CA GLU A 55 17.35 -20.63 9.46
C GLU A 55 17.70 -20.38 10.94
N ASN A 56 18.15 -19.17 11.28
CA ASN A 56 18.48 -18.77 12.64
C ASN A 56 17.24 -18.20 13.37
N GLU A 57 16.81 -18.87 14.43
CA GLU A 57 15.66 -18.48 15.25
C GLU A 57 15.77 -17.05 15.83
N TYR A 58 16.98 -16.61 16.21
CA TYR A 58 17.20 -15.23 16.65
C TYR A 58 16.92 -14.21 15.54
N LEU A 59 17.29 -14.53 14.30
CA LEU A 59 17.01 -13.66 13.15
C LEU A 59 15.52 -13.60 12.84
N ASN A 60 14.79 -14.71 13.00
CA ASN A 60 13.33 -14.72 12.89
C ASN A 60 12.69 -13.75 13.88
N GLU A 61 13.13 -13.76 15.14
CA GLU A 61 12.64 -12.82 16.16
C GLU A 61 12.94 -11.35 15.79
N VAL A 62 14.16 -11.06 15.31
CA VAL A 62 14.54 -9.70 14.87
C VAL A 62 13.69 -9.25 13.68
N PHE A 63 13.55 -10.09 12.66
CA PHE A 63 12.76 -9.80 11.47
C PHE A 63 11.29 -9.56 11.83
N SER A 64 10.68 -10.45 12.62
CA SER A 64 9.31 -10.31 13.08
C SER A 64 9.09 -9.00 13.84
N LYS A 65 9.94 -8.70 14.83
CA LYS A 65 9.85 -7.44 15.60
C LYS A 65 9.93 -6.20 14.72
N ASN A 66 10.87 -6.16 13.78
CA ASN A 66 11.05 -5.02 12.89
C ASN A 66 9.90 -4.85 11.90
N ILE A 67 9.35 -5.94 11.36
CA ILE A 67 8.16 -5.91 10.51
C ILE A 67 6.96 -5.36 11.28
N LEU A 68 6.73 -5.87 12.50
CA LEU A 68 5.62 -5.44 13.34
C LEU A 68 5.75 -3.98 13.77
N LEU A 69 6.95 -3.53 14.13
CA LEU A 69 7.22 -2.13 14.45
C LEU A 69 6.94 -1.23 13.23
N ALA A 70 7.39 -1.64 12.04
CA ALA A 70 7.10 -0.89 10.83
C ALA A 70 5.59 -0.78 10.56
N LEU A 71 4.82 -1.85 10.78
CA LEU A 71 3.36 -1.81 10.68
C LEU A 71 2.70 -0.94 11.74
N ASP A 72 3.24 -0.86 12.95
CA ASP A 72 2.76 0.02 14.02
C ASP A 72 2.86 1.50 13.59
N TYR A 73 3.99 1.90 13.00
CA TYR A 73 4.17 3.23 12.40
C TYR A 73 3.13 3.53 11.30
N LEU A 74 2.72 2.50 10.55
CA LEU A 74 1.70 2.60 9.51
C LEU A 74 0.27 2.52 10.05
N GLY A 75 0.08 2.11 11.31
CA GLY A 75 -1.22 1.92 11.95
C GLY A 75 -1.97 0.65 11.53
N PHE A 76 -1.28 -0.37 11.01
CA PHE A 76 -1.86 -1.63 10.51
C PHE A 76 -2.93 -1.49 9.40
N GLU A 77 -3.16 -0.29 8.89
CA GLU A 77 -3.96 -0.04 7.72
C GLU A 77 -3.61 1.31 7.08
N PHE A 78 -3.77 1.40 5.77
CA PHE A 78 -3.74 2.67 5.07
C PHE A 78 -4.64 2.65 3.85
N VAL A 79 -5.02 3.85 3.39
CA VAL A 79 -5.87 4.05 2.21
C VAL A 79 -5.10 4.86 1.19
N LEU A 80 -5.20 4.49 -0.08
CA LEU A 80 -4.82 5.32 -1.22
C LEU A 80 -6.08 5.73 -1.97
N GLU A 81 -6.32 7.04 -2.02
CA GLU A 81 -7.33 7.63 -2.91
C GLU A 81 -6.86 7.54 -4.37
N PRO A 82 -7.77 7.65 -5.36
CA PRO A 82 -7.38 7.64 -6.77
C PRO A 82 -6.28 8.66 -7.08
N GLY A 83 -5.20 8.19 -7.71
CA GLY A 83 -4.02 8.98 -8.06
C GLY A 83 -3.02 9.24 -6.91
N GLU A 84 -3.30 8.82 -5.67
CA GLU A 84 -2.33 8.91 -4.58
C GLU A 84 -1.22 7.86 -4.72
N VAL A 85 -0.07 8.18 -4.12
CA VAL A 85 1.09 7.31 -4.07
C VAL A 85 1.43 6.94 -2.64
N PHE A 86 1.76 5.69 -2.42
CA PHE A 86 2.50 5.26 -1.25
C PHE A 86 3.99 5.13 -1.61
N ALA A 87 4.87 5.73 -0.82
CA ALA A 87 6.29 5.47 -0.82
C ALA A 87 6.69 4.84 0.52
N PHE A 88 7.52 3.80 0.55
CA PHE A 88 7.87 3.11 1.80
C PHE A 88 8.51 4.06 2.83
N HIS A 89 9.38 4.96 2.37
CA HIS A 89 9.95 6.06 3.16
C HIS A 89 9.93 7.40 2.40
N GLU A 90 10.21 8.49 3.10
CA GLU A 90 10.04 9.87 2.60
C GLU A 90 11.14 10.41 1.70
N ASN A 91 12.30 9.72 1.61
CA ASN A 91 13.23 10.00 0.51
C ASN A 91 12.68 9.41 -0.80
N VAL A 92 12.02 10.25 -1.60
CA VAL A 92 11.29 9.84 -2.81
C VAL A 92 11.94 10.37 -4.08
N LEU A 93 11.68 9.67 -5.19
CA LEU A 93 12.16 10.07 -6.51
C LEU A 93 11.66 11.48 -6.89
N PRO A 94 12.51 12.33 -7.51
CA PRO A 94 12.08 13.63 -8.02
C PRO A 94 10.86 13.52 -8.93
N GLU A 95 10.82 12.51 -9.80
CA GLU A 95 9.71 12.27 -10.72
C GLU A 95 8.38 11.99 -10.02
N ILE A 96 8.39 11.48 -8.78
CA ILE A 96 7.19 11.27 -7.97
C ILE A 96 6.80 12.58 -7.26
N ASN A 97 7.77 13.33 -6.74
CA ASN A 97 7.53 14.65 -6.12
C ASN A 97 6.94 15.65 -7.12
N ASP A 98 7.46 15.66 -8.35
CA ASP A 98 7.09 16.61 -9.39
C ASP A 98 5.66 16.41 -9.90
N LEU A 99 5.03 15.27 -9.62
CA LEU A 99 3.62 15.03 -9.95
C LEU A 99 2.67 15.89 -9.09
N GLY A 100 3.13 16.45 -7.97
CA GLY A 100 2.29 17.26 -7.06
C GLY A 100 1.14 16.46 -6.42
N ILE A 101 1.23 15.14 -6.44
CA ILE A 101 0.25 14.22 -5.85
C ILE A 101 0.54 13.95 -4.38
N GLY A 102 -0.50 13.56 -3.63
CA GLY A 102 -0.33 13.17 -2.24
C GLY A 102 0.52 11.91 -2.12
N VAL A 103 1.67 12.01 -1.44
CA VAL A 103 2.52 10.87 -1.10
C VAL A 103 2.33 10.49 0.36
N LYS A 104 1.88 9.27 0.60
CA LYS A 104 1.82 8.64 1.94
C LYS A 104 3.09 7.85 2.16
N THR A 105 3.57 7.81 3.40
CA THR A 105 4.75 7.02 3.77
C THR A 105 4.54 6.28 5.08
N MET A 106 5.42 5.32 5.38
CA MET A 106 5.44 4.68 6.69
C MET A 106 5.87 5.62 7.82
N LYS A 107 6.48 6.77 7.50
CA LYS A 107 7.01 7.73 8.48
C LYS A 107 8.02 7.09 9.46
N SER A 108 8.84 6.20 8.94
CA SER A 108 9.88 5.48 9.68
C SER A 108 11.17 5.46 8.86
N HIS A 109 12.31 5.51 9.55
CA HIS A 109 13.66 5.58 9.01
C HIS A 109 14.46 4.29 9.22
N PHE A 110 13.87 3.28 9.88
CA PHE A 110 14.46 1.94 10.10
C PHE A 110 15.73 1.95 10.95
N ILE A 111 15.81 2.85 11.94
CA ILE A 111 17.01 3.05 12.78
C ILE A 111 16.78 2.69 14.24
N ALA A 112 17.89 2.52 14.98
CA ALA A 112 17.86 2.15 16.40
C ALA A 112 17.06 3.13 17.28
N SER A 113 17.12 4.43 17.00
CA SER A 113 16.39 5.44 17.79
C SER A 113 14.87 5.38 17.62
N GLU A 114 14.38 4.63 16.64
CA GLU A 114 12.96 4.34 16.42
C GLU A 114 12.53 2.99 16.99
N GLY A 115 13.46 2.25 17.61
CA GLY A 115 13.20 0.95 18.23
C GLY A 115 13.49 -0.26 17.33
N TYR A 116 14.00 -0.05 16.12
CA TYR A 116 14.39 -1.16 15.26
C TYR A 116 15.56 -1.94 15.87
N CYS A 117 15.44 -3.26 15.80
CA CYS A 117 16.46 -4.22 16.21
C CYS A 117 17.47 -4.46 15.08
N SER A 118 18.65 -4.97 15.43
CA SER A 118 19.68 -5.37 14.47
C SER A 118 19.95 -6.87 14.55
N SER A 119 20.16 -7.51 13.39
CA SER A 119 20.71 -8.86 13.31
C SER A 119 22.20 -8.94 13.69
N GLY A 120 22.87 -7.81 13.84
CA GLY A 120 24.33 -7.70 13.89
C GLY A 120 24.95 -7.11 12.60
N TYR A 121 24.18 -7.00 11.51
CA TYR A 121 24.62 -6.38 10.26
C TYR A 121 24.06 -4.97 10.06
N LEU A 122 22.74 -4.82 10.10
CA LEU A 122 22.02 -3.56 9.87
C LEU A 122 20.89 -3.40 10.90
N TYR A 123 20.42 -2.17 11.08
CA TYR A 123 19.17 -1.93 11.82
C TYR A 123 18.00 -2.01 10.83
N GLY A 124 16.86 -2.50 11.31
CA GLY A 124 15.66 -2.59 10.48
C GLY A 124 15.62 -3.83 9.59
N ASP A 125 16.46 -4.84 9.86
CA ASP A 125 16.38 -6.15 9.24
C ASP A 125 14.92 -6.65 9.20
N GLY A 126 14.43 -7.08 8.03
CA GLY A 126 13.04 -7.48 7.82
C GLY A 126 12.15 -6.41 7.15
N VAL A 127 12.54 -5.13 7.15
CA VAL A 127 11.76 -4.08 6.45
C VAL A 127 11.66 -4.32 4.93
N CYS A 128 12.71 -4.88 4.32
CA CYS A 128 12.68 -5.32 2.93
C CYS A 128 11.69 -6.46 2.70
N HIS A 129 11.47 -7.34 3.69
CA HIS A 129 10.49 -8.43 3.60
C HIS A 129 9.09 -7.83 3.56
N LEU A 130 8.80 -6.86 4.43
CA LEU A 130 7.51 -6.15 4.42
C LEU A 130 7.30 -5.35 3.12
N ALA A 131 8.33 -4.65 2.62
CA ALA A 131 8.24 -3.94 1.35
C ALA A 131 7.96 -4.89 0.18
N SER A 132 8.66 -6.02 0.10
CA SER A 132 8.45 -7.02 -0.94
C SER A 132 7.06 -7.67 -0.85
N PHE A 133 6.56 -7.90 0.37
CA PHE A 133 5.21 -8.39 0.63
C PHE A 133 4.13 -7.40 0.17
N LEU A 134 4.30 -6.10 0.46
CA LEU A 134 3.44 -5.03 -0.02
C LEU A 134 3.46 -4.92 -1.55
N TYR A 135 4.65 -4.99 -2.16
CA TYR A 135 4.79 -4.96 -3.61
C TYR A 135 4.00 -6.10 -4.25
N TRP A 136 4.18 -7.33 -3.74
CA TRP A 136 3.44 -8.48 -4.24
C TRP A 136 1.92 -8.28 -4.19
N ALA A 137 1.37 -7.94 -3.01
CA ALA A 137 -0.07 -7.77 -2.85
C ALA A 137 -0.64 -6.61 -3.69
N ALA A 138 0.08 -5.49 -3.78
CA ALA A 138 -0.35 -4.33 -4.57
C ALA A 138 -0.35 -4.64 -6.08
N SER A 139 0.68 -5.35 -6.56
CA SER A 139 0.77 -5.76 -7.96
C SER A 139 -0.40 -6.68 -8.34
N GLU A 140 -0.77 -7.64 -7.48
CA GLU A 140 -1.92 -8.52 -7.74
C GLU A 140 -3.27 -7.80 -7.64
N ALA A 141 -3.36 -6.76 -6.81
CA ALA A 141 -4.55 -5.91 -6.73
C ALA A 141 -4.70 -4.95 -7.93
N GLY A 142 -3.77 -4.98 -8.88
CA GLY A 142 -3.82 -4.19 -10.11
C GLY A 142 -3.31 -2.75 -9.98
N LEU A 143 -2.61 -2.42 -8.89
CA LEU A 143 -1.94 -1.13 -8.76
C LEU A 143 -0.72 -1.07 -9.67
N GLU A 144 -0.38 0.13 -10.13
CA GLU A 144 0.95 0.40 -10.68
C GLU A 144 1.97 0.42 -9.54
N THR A 145 3.08 -0.28 -9.75
CA THR A 145 4.09 -0.54 -8.72
C THR A 145 5.48 -0.32 -9.28
N LEU A 146 6.36 0.29 -8.50
CA LEU A 146 7.74 0.53 -8.88
C LEU A 146 8.69 0.18 -7.72
N GLY A 147 9.59 -0.76 -7.96
CA GLY A 147 10.74 -1.06 -7.10
C GLY A 147 12.00 -1.15 -7.95
N LEU A 148 12.91 -0.20 -7.80
CA LEU A 148 14.08 -0.06 -8.69
C LEU A 148 15.28 -0.91 -8.27
N THR A 149 15.34 -1.33 -7.00
CA THR A 149 16.45 -2.12 -6.47
C THR A 149 15.93 -3.48 -6.01
N ALA A 150 16.46 -4.55 -6.61
CA ALA A 150 16.09 -5.92 -6.24
C ALA A 150 16.78 -6.36 -4.94
N HIS A 151 16.11 -7.21 -4.15
CA HIS A 151 16.67 -7.86 -2.96
C HIS A 151 17.50 -9.09 -3.36
N GLY A 152 18.54 -8.90 -4.16
CA GLY A 152 19.29 -10.00 -4.79
C GLY A 152 20.28 -10.73 -3.88
N PHE A 153 20.36 -10.40 -2.59
CA PHE A 153 21.37 -10.95 -1.69
C PHE A 153 20.89 -12.19 -0.93
N GLN A 154 19.58 -12.31 -0.65
CA GLN A 154 18.99 -13.46 0.02
C GLN A 154 17.51 -13.58 -0.39
N PRO A 155 17.01 -14.80 -0.65
CA PRO A 155 15.58 -15.00 -0.89
C PRO A 155 14.77 -14.64 0.35
N ILE A 156 13.56 -14.12 0.13
CA ILE A 156 12.58 -13.86 1.18
C ILE A 156 11.60 -15.04 1.21
N PRO A 157 11.57 -15.88 2.26
CA PRO A 157 10.70 -17.04 2.30
C PRO A 157 9.21 -16.67 2.07
N GLY A 158 8.54 -17.41 1.19
CA GLY A 158 7.13 -17.19 0.85
C GLY A 158 6.83 -16.01 -0.09
N VAL A 159 7.83 -15.19 -0.48
CA VAL A 159 7.63 -14.10 -1.45
C VAL A 159 8.21 -14.51 -2.82
N PRO A 160 7.47 -14.39 -3.93
CA PRO A 160 8.01 -14.69 -5.26
C PRO A 160 9.18 -13.76 -5.63
N GLU A 161 10.23 -14.32 -6.26
CA GLU A 161 11.48 -13.60 -6.60
C GLU A 161 11.25 -12.28 -7.35
N LYS A 162 10.29 -12.24 -8.27
CA LYS A 162 9.96 -11.02 -9.06
C LYS A 162 9.47 -9.83 -8.21
N TYR A 163 9.06 -10.06 -6.97
CA TYR A 163 8.57 -9.01 -6.05
C TYR A 163 9.61 -8.65 -4.99
N MET A 164 10.77 -9.31 -4.99
CA MET A 164 11.81 -9.10 -4.00
C MET A 164 12.56 -7.79 -4.26
N ILE A 165 12.38 -6.81 -3.37
CA ILE A 165 12.98 -5.48 -3.48
C ILE A 165 13.74 -5.08 -2.21
N ALA A 166 14.78 -4.29 -2.41
CA ALA A 166 15.53 -3.70 -1.32
C ALA A 166 14.98 -2.30 -1.03
N VAL A 167 14.70 -2.04 0.25
CA VAL A 167 14.41 -0.70 0.74
C VAL A 167 15.46 -0.29 1.77
N LYS A 168 15.85 0.98 1.72
CA LYS A 168 16.81 1.54 2.66
C LYS A 168 16.59 3.03 2.75
N TYR A 169 16.40 3.53 3.94
CA TYR A 169 16.38 4.95 4.18
C TYR A 169 17.78 5.50 4.45
N SER A 170 18.09 6.67 3.88
CA SER A 170 19.23 7.48 4.29
C SER A 170 19.00 8.94 3.90
N PRO A 171 19.03 9.88 4.86
CA PRO A 171 18.80 11.29 4.58
C PRO A 171 19.96 11.95 3.83
N LEU A 172 21.15 11.32 3.88
CA LEU A 172 22.38 11.84 3.24
C LEU A 172 22.67 11.21 1.88
N ASP A 173 21.95 10.14 1.52
CA ASP A 173 22.18 9.40 0.29
C ASP A 173 20.95 9.52 -0.61
N LEU A 174 21.04 10.40 -1.61
CA LEU A 174 19.99 10.59 -2.61
C LEU A 174 19.66 9.32 -3.39
N SER A 175 20.57 8.32 -3.41
CA SER A 175 20.29 7.04 -4.05
C SER A 175 19.31 6.18 -3.26
N SER A 176 19.05 6.48 -1.98
CA SER A 176 18.02 5.79 -1.20
C SER A 176 16.61 5.95 -1.78
N ALA A 177 16.34 7.02 -2.55
CA ALA A 177 15.09 7.12 -3.31
C ALA A 177 14.89 5.97 -4.33
N LYS A 178 15.98 5.34 -4.80
CA LYS A 178 15.93 4.14 -5.66
C LYS A 178 15.81 2.83 -4.87
N GLN A 179 16.07 2.88 -3.56
CA GLN A 179 15.88 1.79 -2.60
C GLN A 179 14.59 2.05 -1.82
N ASN A 180 13.50 2.24 -2.56
CA ASN A 180 12.18 2.56 -2.03
C ASN A 180 11.14 1.76 -2.83
N LEU A 181 9.96 1.54 -2.24
CA LEU A 181 8.80 0.98 -2.92
C LEU A 181 7.81 2.09 -3.21
N TYR A 182 7.34 2.18 -4.45
CA TYR A 182 6.24 3.07 -4.83
C TYR A 182 5.03 2.25 -5.27
N LEU A 183 3.86 2.58 -4.70
CA LEU A 183 2.57 2.03 -5.09
C LEU A 183 1.67 3.18 -5.52
N VAL A 184 1.19 3.15 -6.76
CA VAL A 184 0.31 4.17 -7.32
C VAL A 184 -1.09 3.61 -7.43
N ASN A 185 -2.07 4.28 -6.83
CA ASN A 185 -3.46 3.94 -7.08
C ASN A 185 -3.91 4.52 -8.43
N ASN A 186 -3.65 3.78 -9.50
CA ASN A 186 -4.09 4.08 -10.87
C ASN A 186 -5.56 3.70 -11.15
N LEU A 187 -6.32 3.28 -10.13
CA LEU A 187 -7.72 2.88 -10.25
C LEU A 187 -8.66 4.07 -9.97
N ASP A 188 -9.91 3.97 -10.40
CA ASP A 188 -10.93 5.03 -10.25
C ASP A 188 -11.67 4.99 -8.90
N TYR A 189 -11.17 4.21 -7.95
CA TYR A 189 -11.72 4.07 -6.60
C TYR A 189 -10.61 3.99 -5.55
N SER A 190 -10.93 4.34 -4.30
CA SER A 190 -9.99 4.23 -3.19
C SER A 190 -9.73 2.78 -2.82
N ILE A 191 -8.48 2.49 -2.46
CA ILE A 191 -8.01 1.17 -2.07
C ILE A 191 -7.57 1.22 -0.62
N ARG A 192 -7.94 0.22 0.18
CA ARG A 192 -7.48 0.05 1.56
C ARG A 192 -6.60 -1.18 1.67
N PHE A 193 -5.45 -1.01 2.29
CA PHE A 193 -4.56 -2.08 2.73
C PHE A 193 -4.86 -2.37 4.19
N VAL A 194 -5.15 -3.62 4.52
CA VAL A 194 -5.53 -4.05 5.87
C VAL A 194 -4.63 -5.19 6.30
N PHE A 195 -3.89 -4.98 7.38
CA PHE A 195 -3.01 -5.98 7.96
C PHE A 195 -3.69 -6.66 9.16
N LYS A 196 -3.51 -7.96 9.30
CA LYS A 196 -3.97 -8.73 10.46
C LYS A 196 -2.92 -9.74 10.88
N ILE A 197 -2.73 -9.87 12.19
CA ILE A 197 -1.84 -10.88 12.77
C ILE A 197 -2.69 -12.04 13.28
N LYS A 198 -2.31 -13.27 12.95
CA LYS A 198 -2.93 -14.51 13.42
C LYS A 198 -1.86 -15.51 13.84
N GLY A 199 -1.49 -15.48 15.12
CA GLY A 199 -0.30 -16.21 15.55
C GLY A 199 0.93 -15.63 14.86
N ASP A 200 1.68 -16.47 14.16
CA ASP A 200 2.86 -16.06 13.39
C ASP A 200 2.51 -15.61 11.96
N ASP A 201 1.26 -15.74 11.51
CA ASP A 201 0.87 -15.27 10.18
C ASP A 201 0.53 -13.77 10.16
N LEU A 202 1.20 -13.02 9.29
CA LEU A 202 0.81 -11.68 8.88
C LEU A 202 -0.02 -11.75 7.59
N GLU A 203 -1.32 -11.53 7.71
CA GLU A 203 -2.24 -11.41 6.58
C GLU A 203 -2.31 -9.96 6.06
N LEU A 204 -2.30 -9.81 4.75
CA LEU A 204 -2.56 -8.54 4.05
C LEU A 204 -3.74 -8.71 3.10
N LYS A 205 -4.77 -7.88 3.29
CA LYS A 205 -5.89 -7.70 2.36
C LYS A 205 -5.77 -6.37 1.66
N VAL A 206 -5.85 -6.38 0.34
CA VAL A 206 -6.06 -5.19 -0.47
C VAL A 206 -7.52 -5.18 -0.90
N VAL A 207 -8.28 -4.20 -0.42
CA VAL A 207 -9.73 -4.13 -0.64
C VAL A 207 -10.11 -2.83 -1.32
N ARG A 208 -11.11 -2.91 -2.20
CA ARG A 208 -11.79 -1.73 -2.70
C ARG A 208 -12.61 -1.11 -1.56
N LYS A 209 -12.37 0.16 -1.27
CA LYS A 209 -13.19 0.92 -0.34
C LYS A 209 -14.49 1.29 -1.06
N ASN A 210 -15.57 0.58 -0.73
CA ASN A 210 -16.87 0.90 -1.30
C ASN A 210 -17.30 2.32 -0.88
N GLY A 211 -17.53 3.20 -1.85
CA GLY A 211 -18.37 4.37 -1.62
C GLY A 211 -19.79 3.90 -1.30
N TYR A 212 -20.51 4.63 -0.44
CA TYR A 212 -21.93 4.36 -0.21
C TYR A 212 -22.69 4.52 -1.53
N TYR A 213 -23.12 3.42 -2.15
CA TYR A 213 -24.07 3.48 -3.26
C TYR A 213 -25.48 3.67 -2.69
N VAL A 214 -26.01 4.90 -2.78
CA VAL A 214 -27.45 5.12 -2.59
C VAL A 214 -28.16 4.47 -3.76
N LYS A 215 -28.66 3.25 -3.54
CA LYS A 215 -29.53 2.58 -4.51
C LYS A 215 -30.85 3.35 -4.53
N ASN A 216 -30.98 4.30 -5.46
CA ASN A 216 -32.26 4.94 -5.75
C ASN A 216 -33.27 3.84 -6.12
N ARG A 217 -34.12 3.43 -5.18
CA ARG A 217 -35.32 2.65 -5.51
C ARG A 217 -36.10 3.53 -6.47
N LYS A 218 -36.19 3.10 -7.74
CA LYS A 218 -37.22 3.62 -8.65
C LYS A 218 -38.53 3.56 -7.89
N SER A 219 -39.10 4.72 -7.59
CA SER A 219 -40.42 4.83 -6.98
C SER A 219 -41.38 4.07 -7.88
N ALA A 220 -41.94 2.99 -7.36
CA ALA A 220 -43.07 2.33 -8.00
C ALA A 220 -44.18 3.39 -8.08
N SER A 221 -44.41 3.91 -9.28
CA SER A 221 -45.54 4.79 -9.57
C SER A 221 -46.81 4.02 -9.23
N ARG A 222 -47.42 4.36 -8.10
CA ARG A 222 -48.79 3.95 -7.79
C ARG A 222 -49.69 4.65 -8.80
N GLN A 223 -50.10 3.93 -9.84
CA GLN A 223 -51.31 4.27 -10.60
C GLN A 223 -52.49 3.95 -9.67
N TYR A 224 -53.16 4.99 -9.18
CA TYR A 224 -54.50 4.86 -8.64
C TYR A 224 -55.47 4.87 -9.83
N TRP A 225 -56.30 3.83 -9.91
CA TRP A 225 -57.55 3.82 -10.68
C TRP A 225 -58.66 4.41 -9.84
#